data_AF-A0A1A8F612-F1
#
_entry.id   AF-A0A1A8F612-F1
#
_cell.length_a   1.000
_cell.length_b   1.000
_cell.length_c   1.000
_cell.angle_alpha   90.00
_cell.angle_beta   90.00
_cell.angle_gamma   90.00
#
_symmetry.space_group_name_H-M   'P 1'
#
loop_
_entity.id
_entity.type
_entity.pdbx_description
1 polymer ?
#
loop_
_entity_poly.entity_id
_entity_poly.type
_entity_poly.pdbx_seq_one_letter_code
_entity_poly.pdbx_strand_id
1 'polypeptide(L)'
;ITSTVACDMDLTKYPMDEQECMLDLESYGYSSEDIVYHWSDSQQHIHGLDKLELSQFTITDYRFVTEIMNFKSAGRFPRLSLRFQLRRNRGVYIIQSYMPSILLVAMSWVSFWISQSAVPARVTLGITTVLTMTTLMVSARSSLPRASAIKALDVYFWICYVFVFAALIEYAFAHYNADYRLKEKAKVKANKLSSESIVKNSKQAMVLFSLSVTGVNQGVVISNRQGRTQRPSSEIPGEGGTEEPEPSRRRSRPVEESEENKKCCSKCVCKPIDADTIDIYARAVFPFTFAVVNVIYWVAYTM
;
A
#
# COMPACT_ATOMS: atom_id res chain seq x y z
N ILE A 1 35.12 32.15 23.71
CA ILE A 1 35.15 31.99 22.24
C ILE A 1 33.88 31.22 21.87
N THR A 2 33.19 31.60 20.78
CA THR A 2 32.08 30.82 20.23
C THR A 2 32.55 30.27 18.88
N SER A 3 32.36 28.96 18.65
CA SER A 3 32.81 28.29 17.43
C SER A 3 31.82 27.21 17.01
N THR A 4 31.72 26.96 15.71
CA THR A 4 30.94 25.86 15.14
C THR A 4 31.89 24.72 14.81
N VAL A 5 31.78 23.61 15.54
CA VAL A 5 32.64 22.43 15.37
C VAL A 5 31.97 21.45 14.40
N ALA A 6 32.74 20.84 13.51
CA ALA A 6 32.27 19.73 12.68
C ALA A 6 32.24 18.43 13.50
N CYS A 7 31.12 17.73 13.49
CA CYS A 7 30.97 16.38 14.05
C CYS A 7 30.37 15.48 12.96
N ASP A 8 31.03 14.36 12.66
CA ASP A 8 30.45 13.31 11.82
C ASP A 8 29.50 12.46 12.66
N MET A 9 28.38 12.02 12.07
CA MET A 9 27.27 11.43 12.83
C MET A 9 26.70 10.20 12.13
N ASP A 10 26.67 9.07 12.84
CA ASP A 10 25.98 7.87 12.35
C ASP A 10 24.48 7.99 12.56
N LEU A 11 23.76 8.30 11.49
CA LEU A 11 22.31 8.42 11.50
C LEU A 11 21.57 7.08 11.28
N THR A 12 22.26 5.93 11.18
CA THR A 12 21.60 4.64 10.88
C THR A 12 20.49 4.28 11.88
N LYS A 13 20.70 4.45 13.20
CA LYS A 13 19.67 4.24 14.24
C LYS A 13 18.68 5.40 14.42
N TYR A 14 18.71 6.45 13.58
CA TYR A 14 17.87 7.66 13.76
C TYR A 14 16.35 7.36 13.84
N PRO A 15 15.60 7.92 14.81
CA PRO A 15 15.97 8.97 15.78
C PRO A 15 16.38 8.43 17.17
N MET A 16 16.80 7.17 17.23
CA MET A 16 17.20 6.46 18.47
C MET A 16 18.73 6.34 18.56
N ASP A 17 19.42 7.31 17.95
CA ASP A 17 20.85 7.38 17.78
C ASP A 17 21.58 8.05 18.97
N GLU A 18 22.79 7.57 19.20
CA GLU A 18 23.79 8.16 20.09
C GLU A 18 25.00 8.57 19.24
N GLN A 19 25.59 9.72 19.53
CA GLN A 19 26.67 10.32 18.76
C GLN A 19 27.86 10.64 19.67
N GLU A 20 29.09 10.38 19.23
CA GLU A 20 30.30 10.86 19.91
C GLU A 20 30.86 12.05 19.12
N CYS A 21 30.66 13.26 19.64
CA CYS A 21 31.19 14.49 19.02
C CYS A 21 32.44 14.97 19.75
N MET A 22 33.50 15.28 19.00
CA MET A 22 34.82 15.64 19.53
C MET A 22 35.14 17.11 19.22
N LEU A 23 35.50 17.86 20.27
CA LEU A 23 36.10 19.20 20.20
C LEU A 23 37.61 19.05 20.34
N ASP A 24 38.32 19.21 19.23
CA ASP A 24 39.78 19.13 19.17
C ASP A 24 40.41 20.52 19.28
N LEU A 25 41.41 20.65 20.15
CA LEU A 25 42.31 21.81 20.27
C LEU A 25 43.73 21.36 19.96
N GLU A 26 44.37 21.98 18.96
CA GLU A 26 45.65 21.52 18.40
C GLU A 26 46.57 22.70 18.08
N SER A 27 47.88 22.47 18.19
CA SER A 27 48.89 23.45 17.81
C SER A 27 48.98 23.59 16.29
N TYR A 28 48.74 24.81 15.76
CA TYR A 28 48.78 25.06 14.32
C TYR A 28 50.19 25.02 13.71
N GLY A 29 51.25 25.26 14.51
CA GLY A 29 52.61 25.46 13.97
C GLY A 29 53.78 25.09 14.87
N TYR A 30 53.55 24.78 16.16
CA TYR A 30 54.58 24.26 17.06
C TYR A 30 54.41 22.74 17.23
N SER A 31 55.51 22.00 17.14
CA SER A 31 55.49 20.54 17.23
C SER A 31 55.41 20.05 18.68
N SER A 32 55.23 18.74 18.86
CA SER A 32 55.35 18.06 20.17
C SER A 32 56.75 18.14 20.79
N GLU A 33 57.75 18.66 20.09
CA GLU A 33 59.12 18.88 20.59
C GLU A 33 59.30 20.32 21.10
N ASP A 34 58.46 21.27 20.65
CA ASP A 34 58.43 22.66 21.10
C ASP A 34 57.43 22.88 22.25
N ILE A 35 56.27 22.20 22.20
CA ILE A 35 55.18 22.38 23.15
C ILE A 35 54.43 21.07 23.42
N VAL A 36 53.98 20.87 24.66
CA VAL A 36 53.19 19.70 25.07
C VAL A 36 51.92 20.18 25.76
N TYR A 37 50.76 19.76 25.25
CA TYR A 37 49.47 20.01 25.89
C TYR A 37 49.12 18.91 26.88
N HIS A 38 48.54 19.30 28.01
CA HIS A 38 47.96 18.42 29.01
C HIS A 38 46.66 19.05 29.53
N TRP A 39 45.72 18.21 29.96
CA TRP A 39 44.58 18.67 30.75
C TRP A 39 45.05 18.99 32.18
N SER A 40 44.44 19.97 32.84
CA SER A 40 44.75 20.26 34.25
C SER A 40 44.29 19.11 35.14
N ASP A 41 45.17 18.61 36.01
CA ASP A 41 44.86 17.59 37.03
C ASP A 41 43.65 18.00 37.89
N SER A 42 43.51 19.30 38.13
CA SER A 42 42.35 19.90 38.77
C SER A 42 41.27 20.22 37.73
N GLN A 43 40.45 19.20 37.40
CA GLN A 43 39.25 19.33 36.56
C GLN A 43 38.24 20.38 37.07
N GLN A 44 38.41 20.88 38.30
CA GLN A 44 37.78 22.10 38.82
C GLN A 44 37.95 23.34 37.90
N HIS A 45 38.89 23.36 36.97
CA HIS A 45 39.00 24.45 35.99
C HIS A 45 38.04 24.30 34.78
N ILE A 46 37.38 23.16 34.63
CA ILE A 46 36.47 22.84 33.53
C ILE A 46 35.04 22.79 34.09
N HIS A 47 34.35 23.93 34.04
CA HIS A 47 33.03 24.12 34.63
C HIS A 47 31.93 24.33 33.57
N GLY A 48 30.70 23.96 33.93
CA GLY A 48 29.50 24.28 33.16
C GLY A 48 28.97 23.16 32.27
N LEU A 49 29.75 22.08 32.06
CA LEU A 49 29.28 20.90 31.32
C LEU A 49 28.08 20.25 32.01
N ASP A 50 28.08 20.21 33.35
CA ASP A 50 26.97 19.72 34.19
C ASP A 50 25.67 20.54 34.08
N LYS A 51 25.71 21.68 33.38
CA LYS A 51 24.59 22.61 33.17
C LYS A 51 24.27 22.83 31.68
N LEU A 52 24.86 22.03 30.79
CA LEU A 52 24.69 22.16 29.35
C LEU A 52 23.45 21.38 28.87
N GLU A 53 22.31 22.07 28.80
CA GLU A 53 21.10 21.53 28.17
C GLU A 53 21.08 21.87 26.68
N LEU A 54 20.90 20.85 25.81
CA LEU A 54 20.66 21.03 24.38
C LEU A 54 19.20 20.71 24.06
N SER A 55 18.58 21.47 23.15
CA SER A 55 17.14 21.34 22.83
C SER A 55 16.76 20.03 22.13
N GLN A 56 17.71 19.33 21.53
CA GLN A 56 17.49 18.08 20.77
C GLN A 56 18.28 16.87 21.29
N PHE A 57 19.22 17.08 22.22
CA PHE A 57 20.15 16.06 22.71
C PHE A 57 20.35 16.18 24.21
N THR A 58 20.65 15.06 24.85
CA THR A 58 21.10 15.02 26.25
C THR A 58 22.55 14.55 26.27
N ILE A 59 23.43 15.27 26.96
CA ILE A 59 24.79 14.81 27.21
C ILE A 59 24.71 13.64 28.20
N THR A 60 25.35 12.51 27.87
CA THR A 60 25.32 11.29 28.69
C THR A 60 26.63 11.00 29.39
N ASP A 61 27.74 11.39 28.78
CA ASP A 61 29.11 11.27 29.28
C ASP A 61 29.99 12.30 28.55
N TYR A 62 31.11 12.68 29.14
CA TYR A 62 32.14 13.49 28.48
C TYR A 62 33.54 13.12 28.96
N ARG A 63 34.52 13.11 28.05
CA ARG A 63 35.87 12.60 28.31
C ARG A 63 36.94 13.54 27.77
N PHE A 64 37.92 13.80 28.62
CA PHE A 64 39.13 14.55 28.31
C PHE A 64 40.22 13.58 27.86
N VAL A 65 40.71 13.73 26.63
CA VAL A 65 41.77 12.90 26.07
C VAL A 65 42.92 13.79 25.58
N THR A 66 44.15 13.36 25.81
CA THR A 66 45.35 13.97 25.20
C THR A 66 45.87 13.02 24.14
N GLU A 67 45.99 13.51 22.91
CA GLU A 67 46.38 12.74 21.73
C GLU A 67 47.60 13.39 21.05
N ILE A 68 48.37 12.61 20.29
CA ILE A 68 49.50 13.13 19.50
C ILE A 68 49.28 12.74 18.04
N MET A 69 49.08 13.76 17.20
CA MET A 69 48.77 13.60 15.79
C MET A 69 50.06 13.50 14.97
N ASN A 70 50.21 12.41 14.22
CA ASN A 70 51.40 12.11 13.42
C ASN A 70 51.13 12.35 11.93
N PHE A 71 51.39 13.57 11.45
CA PHE A 71 51.22 13.93 10.04
C PHE A 71 52.49 13.61 9.24
N LYS A 72 52.37 12.70 8.26
CA LYS A 72 53.49 12.16 7.47
C LYS A 72 54.41 13.23 6.82
N SER A 73 53.89 14.43 6.55
CA SER A 73 54.61 15.52 5.88
C SER A 73 54.97 16.70 6.78
N ALA A 74 54.52 16.71 8.05
CA ALA A 74 54.65 17.88 8.95
C ALA A 74 55.21 17.53 10.34
N GLY A 75 55.23 16.25 10.74
CA GLY A 75 55.75 15.81 12.04
C GLY A 75 54.64 15.48 13.03
N ARG A 76 54.92 15.73 14.32
CA ARG A 76 54.09 15.32 15.47
C ARG A 76 53.54 16.56 16.18
N PHE A 77 52.23 16.61 16.40
CA PHE A 77 51.55 17.76 17.00
C PHE A 77 50.70 17.34 18.21
N PRO A 78 50.72 18.10 19.32
CA PRO A 78 49.89 17.81 20.48
C PRO A 78 48.43 18.24 20.23
N ARG A 79 47.48 17.37 20.57
CA ARG A 79 46.04 17.61 20.50
C ARG A 79 45.39 17.32 21.85
N LEU A 80 44.48 18.20 22.28
CA LEU A 80 43.53 17.93 23.37
C LEU A 80 42.16 17.70 22.74
N SER A 81 41.55 16.55 23.01
CA SER A 81 40.25 16.16 22.48
C SER A 81 39.24 16.03 23.61
N LEU A 82 38.21 16.86 23.58
CA LEU A 82 37.04 16.76 24.47
C LEU A 82 35.91 16.05 23.73
N ARG A 83 35.69 14.78 24.09
CA ARG A 83 34.67 13.90 23.50
C ARG A 83 33.39 14.00 24.31
N PHE A 84 32.27 14.33 23.66
CA PHE A 84 30.92 14.35 24.24
C PHE A 84 30.10 13.20 23.70
N GLN A 85 29.49 12.40 24.58
CA GLN A 85 28.48 11.43 24.19
C GLN A 85 27.09 12.08 24.26
N LEU A 86 26.41 12.14 23.12
CA LEU A 86 25.14 12.84 22.92
C LEU A 86 24.04 11.85 22.52
N ARG A 87 23.01 11.71 23.36
CA ARG A 87 21.82 10.89 23.07
C ARG A 87 20.69 11.77 22.54
N ARG A 88 20.09 11.43 21.39
CA ARG A 88 19.00 12.22 20.81
C ARG A 88 17.71 12.10 21.63
N ASN A 89 17.00 13.22 21.84
CA ASN A 89 15.66 13.17 22.44
C ASN A 89 14.62 12.68 21.40
N ARG A 90 14.34 11.38 21.44
CA ARG A 90 13.45 10.70 20.47
C ARG A 90 11.95 11.05 20.60
N GLY A 91 11.51 11.65 21.72
CA GLY A 91 10.08 11.75 22.06
C GLY A 91 9.21 12.48 21.02
N VAL A 92 9.68 13.62 20.52
CA VAL A 92 8.96 14.42 19.52
C VAL A 92 8.79 13.65 18.20
N TYR A 93 9.83 12.95 17.75
CA TYR A 93 9.81 12.17 16.50
C TYR A 93 8.87 10.96 16.56
N ILE A 94 8.71 10.35 17.75
CA ILE A 94 7.72 9.27 17.96
C ILE A 94 6.30 9.81 17.74
N ILE A 95 5.98 10.99 18.29
CA ILE A 95 4.66 11.62 18.16
C ILE A 95 4.43 12.17 16.74
N GLN A 96 5.44 12.77 16.10
CA GLN A 96 5.30 13.43 14.80
C GLN A 96 5.47 12.50 13.58
N SER A 97 6.05 11.31 13.73
CA SER A 97 6.29 10.39 12.60
C SER A 97 5.77 8.98 12.83
N TYR A 98 6.09 8.34 13.97
CA TYR A 98 5.66 6.96 14.21
C TYR A 98 4.15 6.86 14.46
N MET A 99 3.59 7.70 15.35
CA MET A 99 2.15 7.71 15.63
C MET A 99 1.27 7.95 14.39
N PRO A 100 1.50 8.98 13.54
CA PRO A 100 0.71 9.13 12.31
C PRO A 100 0.89 7.98 11.32
N SER A 101 2.08 7.35 11.21
CA SER A 101 2.25 6.13 10.40
C SER A 101 1.40 4.96 10.91
N ILE A 102 1.38 4.71 12.23
CA ILE A 102 0.54 3.68 12.86
C ILE A 102 -0.94 3.94 12.58
N LEU A 103 -1.38 5.20 12.70
CA LEU A 103 -2.76 5.60 12.41
C LEU A 103 -3.12 5.45 10.93
N LEU A 104 -2.19 5.71 10.00
CA LEU A 104 -2.41 5.48 8.55
C LEU A 104 -2.53 3.98 8.21
N VAL A 105 -1.71 3.13 8.83
CA VAL A 105 -1.84 1.67 8.69
C VAL A 105 -3.18 1.20 9.27
N ALA A 106 -3.57 1.70 10.45
CA ALA A 106 -4.87 1.39 11.03
C ALA A 106 -6.05 1.83 10.14
N MET A 107 -5.98 3.04 9.56
CA MET A 107 -6.96 3.53 8.59
C MET A 107 -7.06 2.63 7.34
N SER A 108 -5.95 2.02 6.89
CA SER A 108 -6.01 1.11 5.73
C SER A 108 -6.83 -0.16 6.00
N TRP A 109 -6.76 -0.77 7.20
CA TRP A 109 -7.55 -1.96 7.52
C TRP A 109 -8.99 -1.66 7.99
N VAL A 110 -9.32 -0.39 8.29
CA VAL A 110 -10.73 0.04 8.44
C VAL A 110 -11.52 -0.17 7.13
N SER A 111 -10.84 -0.18 5.98
CA SER A 111 -11.49 -0.51 4.69
C SER A 111 -12.12 -1.90 4.68
N PHE A 112 -11.57 -2.89 5.41
CA PHE A 112 -12.12 -4.25 5.54
C PHE A 112 -13.45 -4.29 6.32
N TRP A 113 -13.83 -3.23 7.05
CA TRP A 113 -15.12 -3.13 7.76
C TRP A 113 -16.22 -2.48 6.92
N ILE A 114 -15.87 -1.67 5.93
CA ILE A 114 -16.81 -1.06 4.98
C ILE A 114 -17.31 -2.15 4.02
N SER A 115 -18.61 -2.24 3.72
CA SER A 115 -19.12 -3.27 2.80
C SER A 115 -18.57 -3.13 1.37
N GLN A 116 -18.35 -4.26 0.68
CA GLN A 116 -17.81 -4.27 -0.69
C GLN A 116 -18.64 -3.48 -1.73
N SER A 117 -19.91 -3.19 -1.43
CA SER A 117 -20.77 -2.37 -2.27
C SER A 117 -20.33 -0.90 -2.36
N ALA A 118 -19.53 -0.41 -1.40
CA ALA A 118 -19.02 0.97 -1.37
C ALA A 118 -17.65 1.11 -2.08
N VAL A 119 -17.52 0.51 -3.26
CA VAL A 119 -16.33 0.54 -4.14
C VAL A 119 -15.58 1.89 -4.15
N PRO A 120 -16.20 3.04 -4.49
CA PRO A 120 -15.48 4.31 -4.56
C PRO A 120 -14.94 4.78 -3.21
N ALA A 121 -15.57 4.42 -2.09
CA ALA A 121 -15.11 4.78 -0.75
C ALA A 121 -13.86 3.97 -0.37
N ARG A 122 -13.88 2.63 -0.52
CA ARG A 122 -12.70 1.77 -0.26
C ARG A 122 -11.50 2.20 -1.13
N VAL A 123 -11.71 2.43 -2.43
CA VAL A 123 -10.65 2.87 -3.36
C VAL A 123 -10.06 4.23 -2.97
N THR A 124 -10.91 5.23 -2.67
CA THR A 124 -10.44 6.57 -2.29
C THR A 124 -9.62 6.51 -1.00
N LEU A 125 -10.11 5.82 0.04
CA LEU A 125 -9.39 5.66 1.31
C LEU A 125 -8.03 4.97 1.13
N GLY A 126 -7.94 3.93 0.30
CA GLY A 126 -6.68 3.24 0.01
C GLY A 126 -5.67 4.11 -0.76
N ILE A 127 -6.12 4.83 -1.79
CA ILE A 127 -5.24 5.74 -2.56
C ILE A 127 -4.79 6.92 -1.67
N THR A 128 -5.70 7.51 -0.89
CA THR A 128 -5.37 8.61 0.03
C THR A 128 -4.40 8.15 1.12
N THR A 129 -4.56 6.95 1.71
CA THR A 129 -3.61 6.47 2.72
C THR A 129 -2.21 6.21 2.15
N VAL A 130 -2.07 5.64 0.94
CA VAL A 130 -0.76 5.53 0.25
C VAL A 130 -0.16 6.91 -0.03
N LEU A 131 -0.95 7.87 -0.52
CA LEU A 131 -0.48 9.22 -0.80
C LEU A 131 -0.03 9.94 0.48
N THR A 132 -0.83 9.92 1.54
CA THR A 132 -0.47 10.54 2.83
C THR A 132 0.74 9.88 3.47
N MET A 133 0.89 8.56 3.37
CA MET A 133 2.08 7.83 3.83
C MET A 133 3.34 8.26 3.05
N THR A 134 3.23 8.42 1.73
CA THR A 134 4.31 8.92 0.87
C THR A 134 4.70 10.35 1.24
N THR A 135 3.71 11.23 1.45
CA THR A 135 3.94 12.62 1.89
C THR A 135 4.61 12.70 3.26
N LEU A 136 4.20 11.86 4.22
CA LEU A 136 4.82 11.79 5.54
C LEU A 136 6.29 11.33 5.46
N MET A 137 6.56 10.31 4.65
CA MET A 137 7.92 9.80 4.39
C MET A 137 8.82 10.86 3.73
N VAL A 138 8.32 11.62 2.75
CA VAL A 138 9.05 12.72 2.12
C VAL A 138 9.27 13.88 3.09
N SER A 139 8.26 14.25 3.88
CA SER A 139 8.34 15.31 4.89
C SER A 139 9.42 15.00 5.94
N ALA A 140 9.38 13.80 6.54
CA ALA A 140 10.36 13.36 7.52
C ALA A 140 11.79 13.20 6.95
N ARG A 141 11.94 12.94 5.64
CA ARG A 141 13.24 12.99 4.94
C ARG A 141 13.74 14.40 4.68
N SER A 142 12.84 15.39 4.60
CA SER A 142 13.20 16.78 4.29
C SER A 142 13.75 17.56 5.49
N SER A 143 13.42 17.14 6.72
CA SER A 143 13.94 17.72 7.97
C SER A 143 15.34 17.24 8.34
N LEU A 144 15.95 16.38 7.52
CA LEU A 144 17.27 15.79 7.72
C LEU A 144 18.23 16.19 6.60
N PRO A 145 19.55 16.33 6.89
CA PRO A 145 20.53 16.41 5.82
C PRO A 145 20.46 15.14 4.96
N ARG A 146 20.72 15.29 3.65
CA ARG A 146 20.65 14.19 2.65
C ARG A 146 21.83 13.22 2.78
N ALA A 147 21.99 12.59 3.94
CA ALA A 147 22.89 11.47 4.16
C ALA A 147 22.42 10.26 3.32
N SER A 148 23.37 9.62 2.64
CA SER A 148 23.17 8.44 1.79
C SER A 148 22.79 7.17 2.58
N ALA A 149 23.00 7.16 3.90
CA ALA A 149 22.66 6.04 4.77
C ALA A 149 21.14 5.84 4.91
N ILE A 150 20.71 4.58 4.89
CA ILE A 150 19.35 4.16 5.25
C ILE A 150 19.18 4.34 6.76
N LYS A 151 18.13 5.05 7.18
CA LYS A 151 17.82 5.31 8.59
C LYS A 151 16.79 4.31 9.11
N ALA A 152 16.78 4.00 10.40
CA ALA A 152 15.77 3.15 11.03
C ALA A 152 14.33 3.64 10.73
N LEU A 153 14.11 4.96 10.80
CA LEU A 153 12.86 5.61 10.40
C LEU A 153 12.47 5.33 8.93
N ASP A 154 13.42 5.26 7.99
CA ASP A 154 13.14 4.90 6.60
C ASP A 154 12.64 3.45 6.45
N VAL A 155 13.22 2.53 7.24
CA VAL A 155 12.79 1.13 7.29
C VAL A 155 11.39 1.02 7.88
N TYR A 156 11.08 1.79 8.92
CA TYR A 156 9.73 1.83 9.50
C TYR A 156 8.67 2.33 8.51
N PHE A 157 8.98 3.40 7.75
CA PHE A 157 8.08 3.88 6.71
C PHE A 157 7.87 2.84 5.60
N TRP A 158 8.92 2.13 5.18
CA TRP A 158 8.78 1.04 4.20
C TRP A 158 7.92 -0.12 4.69
N ILE A 159 8.08 -0.53 5.96
CA ILE A 159 7.22 -1.54 6.60
C ILE A 159 5.74 -1.10 6.54
N CYS A 160 5.45 0.10 7.05
CA CYS A 160 4.09 0.65 7.05
C CYS A 160 3.52 0.80 5.62
N TYR A 161 4.33 1.23 4.65
CA TYR A 161 3.93 1.34 3.25
C TYR A 161 3.53 -0.01 2.65
N VAL A 162 4.28 -1.09 2.94
CA VAL A 162 3.94 -2.46 2.50
C VAL A 162 2.60 -2.92 3.10
N PHE A 163 2.31 -2.62 4.36
CA PHE A 163 1.01 -2.94 4.96
C PHE A 163 -0.17 -2.20 4.31
N VAL A 164 -0.04 -0.88 4.07
CA VAL A 164 -1.08 -0.09 3.39
C VAL A 164 -1.29 -0.59 1.94
N PHE A 165 -0.20 -0.90 1.23
CA PHE A 165 -0.26 -1.42 -0.14
C PHE A 165 -0.85 -2.85 -0.20
N ALA A 166 -0.58 -3.69 0.80
CA ALA A 166 -1.19 -5.01 0.92
C ALA A 166 -2.72 -4.94 1.14
N ALA A 167 -3.22 -3.93 1.86
CA ALA A 167 -4.66 -3.71 2.01
C ALA A 167 -5.34 -3.29 0.68
N LEU A 168 -4.64 -2.53 -0.19
CA LEU A 168 -5.12 -2.25 -1.55
C LEU A 168 -5.15 -3.51 -2.44
N ILE A 169 -4.14 -4.39 -2.32
CA ILE A 169 -4.10 -5.67 -3.06
C ILE A 169 -5.20 -6.63 -2.59
N GLU A 170 -5.43 -6.72 -1.28
CA GLU A 170 -6.55 -7.48 -0.69
C GLU A 170 -7.87 -7.02 -1.32
N TYR A 171 -8.15 -5.71 -1.27
CA TYR A 171 -9.39 -5.16 -1.81
C TYR A 171 -9.56 -5.44 -3.31
N ALA A 172 -8.50 -5.29 -4.10
CA ALA A 172 -8.52 -5.59 -5.54
C ALA A 172 -8.83 -7.08 -5.81
N PHE A 173 -8.28 -7.99 -5.00
CA PHE A 173 -8.52 -9.43 -5.09
C PHE A 173 -9.96 -9.80 -4.65
N ALA A 174 -10.44 -9.24 -3.54
CA ALA A 174 -11.81 -9.43 -3.06
C ALA A 174 -12.84 -8.95 -4.09
N HIS A 175 -12.66 -7.75 -4.65
CA HIS A 175 -13.53 -7.19 -5.69
C HIS A 175 -13.52 -8.03 -6.98
N TYR A 176 -12.34 -8.50 -7.43
CA TYR A 176 -12.23 -9.38 -8.59
C TYR A 176 -12.98 -10.71 -8.39
N ASN A 177 -12.80 -11.34 -7.22
CA ASN A 177 -13.51 -12.57 -6.86
C ASN A 177 -15.03 -12.35 -6.78
N ALA A 178 -15.49 -11.23 -6.21
CA ALA A 178 -16.90 -10.86 -6.12
C ALA A 178 -17.56 -10.68 -7.49
N ASP A 179 -16.91 -9.95 -8.41
CA ASP A 179 -17.38 -9.78 -9.80
C ASP A 179 -17.40 -11.13 -10.56
N TYR A 180 -16.37 -11.96 -10.39
CA TYR A 180 -16.36 -13.32 -10.95
C TYR A 180 -17.54 -14.16 -10.44
N ARG A 181 -17.80 -14.15 -9.12
CA ARG A 181 -18.94 -14.83 -8.48
C ARG A 181 -20.28 -14.28 -8.99
N LEU A 182 -20.40 -12.97 -9.22
CA LEU A 182 -21.61 -12.34 -9.80
C LEU A 182 -21.87 -12.83 -11.23
N LYS A 183 -20.82 -12.84 -12.07
CA LYS A 183 -20.88 -13.33 -13.46
C LYS A 183 -21.23 -14.82 -13.53
N GLU A 184 -20.72 -15.64 -12.62
CA GLU A 184 -21.10 -17.06 -12.54
C GLU A 184 -22.54 -17.25 -12.06
N LYS A 185 -22.96 -16.55 -11.00
CA LYS A 185 -24.37 -16.55 -10.52
C LYS A 185 -25.34 -16.11 -11.62
N ALA A 186 -24.95 -15.16 -12.48
CA ALA A 186 -25.74 -14.74 -13.64
C ALA A 186 -25.86 -15.85 -14.71
N LYS A 187 -24.76 -16.52 -15.07
CA LYS A 187 -24.77 -17.67 -16.01
C LYS A 187 -25.65 -18.81 -15.52
N VAL A 188 -25.55 -19.18 -14.24
CA VAL A 188 -26.37 -20.24 -13.64
C VAL A 188 -27.85 -19.85 -13.63
N LYS A 189 -28.20 -18.60 -13.30
CA LYS A 189 -29.59 -18.09 -13.39
C LYS A 189 -30.13 -18.14 -14.83
N ALA A 190 -29.34 -17.71 -15.82
CA ALA A 190 -29.75 -17.75 -17.24
C ALA A 190 -30.03 -19.20 -17.71
N ASN A 191 -29.14 -20.13 -17.39
CA ASN A 191 -29.32 -21.55 -17.72
C ASN A 191 -30.57 -22.13 -17.04
N LYS A 192 -30.81 -21.81 -15.75
CA LYS A 192 -32.03 -22.25 -15.06
C LYS A 192 -33.29 -21.67 -15.71
N LEU A 193 -33.31 -20.38 -16.03
CA LEU A 193 -34.46 -19.73 -16.66
C LEU A 193 -34.79 -20.33 -18.04
N SER A 194 -33.76 -20.68 -18.82
CA SER A 194 -33.89 -21.42 -20.08
C SER A 194 -34.46 -22.83 -19.87
N SER A 195 -33.98 -23.57 -18.86
CA SER A 195 -34.55 -24.89 -18.55
C SER A 195 -36.02 -24.81 -18.10
N GLU A 196 -36.40 -23.79 -17.34
CA GLU A 196 -37.78 -23.59 -16.89
C GLU A 196 -38.72 -23.16 -18.01
N SER A 197 -38.27 -22.37 -18.99
CA SER A 197 -39.08 -22.00 -20.14
C SER A 197 -39.28 -23.18 -21.10
N ILE A 198 -38.23 -23.98 -21.35
CA ILE A 198 -38.34 -25.22 -22.15
C ILE A 198 -39.35 -26.20 -21.51
N VAL A 199 -39.29 -26.40 -20.19
CA VAL A 199 -40.25 -27.27 -19.47
C VAL A 199 -41.68 -26.71 -19.49
N LYS A 200 -41.87 -25.38 -19.40
CA LYS A 200 -43.20 -24.75 -19.53
C LYS A 200 -43.78 -24.93 -20.93
N ASN A 201 -42.99 -24.67 -21.97
CA ASN A 201 -43.41 -24.82 -23.37
C ASN A 201 -43.75 -26.28 -23.70
N SER A 202 -42.93 -27.24 -23.22
CA SER A 202 -43.19 -28.68 -23.36
C SER A 202 -44.52 -29.09 -22.72
N LYS A 203 -44.83 -28.59 -21.51
CA LYS A 203 -46.12 -28.85 -20.84
C LYS A 203 -47.31 -28.22 -21.58
N GLN A 204 -47.18 -27.01 -22.11
CA GLN A 204 -48.25 -26.40 -22.91
C GLN A 204 -48.51 -27.16 -24.23
N ALA A 205 -47.45 -27.60 -24.91
CA ALA A 205 -47.57 -28.43 -26.11
C ALA A 205 -48.25 -29.78 -25.81
N MET A 206 -47.93 -30.43 -24.69
CA MET A 206 -48.57 -31.66 -24.24
C MET A 206 -50.07 -31.47 -23.95
N VAL A 207 -50.46 -30.36 -23.32
CA VAL A 207 -51.87 -30.03 -23.05
C VAL A 207 -52.65 -29.78 -24.33
N LEU A 208 -52.10 -29.00 -25.28
CA LEU A 208 -52.69 -28.79 -26.61
C LEU A 208 -52.85 -30.12 -27.38
N PHE A 209 -51.86 -31.00 -27.32
CA PHE A 209 -51.93 -32.31 -27.97
C PHE A 209 -53.04 -33.17 -27.35
N SER A 210 -53.14 -33.25 -26.02
CA SER A 210 -54.20 -34.02 -25.34
C SER A 210 -55.62 -33.49 -25.62
N LEU A 211 -55.80 -32.18 -25.75
CA LEU A 211 -57.07 -31.56 -26.16
C LEU A 211 -57.45 -31.89 -27.61
N SER A 212 -56.47 -32.05 -28.51
CA SER A 212 -56.75 -32.45 -29.90
C SER A 212 -57.16 -33.93 -30.03
N VAL A 213 -56.67 -34.79 -29.14
CA VAL A 213 -56.94 -36.24 -29.15
C VAL A 213 -58.31 -36.59 -28.56
N THR A 214 -58.89 -35.76 -27.68
CA THR A 214 -60.22 -36.00 -27.10
C THR A 214 -61.40 -35.51 -27.96
N GLY A 215 -61.15 -34.92 -29.13
CA GLY A 215 -62.18 -34.66 -30.15
C GLY A 215 -63.20 -33.55 -29.83
N VAL A 216 -62.96 -32.73 -28.80
CA VAL A 216 -63.88 -31.65 -28.40
C VAL A 216 -63.67 -30.40 -29.27
N ASN A 217 -64.40 -30.31 -30.38
CA ASN A 217 -64.49 -29.09 -31.19
C ASN A 217 -65.36 -28.04 -30.50
N GLN A 218 -64.75 -27.15 -29.71
CA GLN A 218 -65.38 -25.89 -29.31
C GLN A 218 -64.37 -24.74 -29.30
N GLY A 219 -64.67 -23.68 -30.06
CA GLY A 219 -63.75 -22.57 -30.27
C GLY A 219 -63.62 -21.66 -29.04
N VAL A 220 -62.46 -21.67 -28.40
CA VAL A 220 -62.13 -20.72 -27.32
C VAL A 220 -61.33 -19.54 -27.89
N VAL A 221 -62.03 -18.42 -28.11
CA VAL A 221 -61.39 -17.14 -28.44
C VAL A 221 -60.70 -16.59 -27.20
N ILE A 222 -59.37 -16.45 -27.23
CA ILE A 222 -58.67 -15.50 -26.35
C ILE A 222 -58.27 -14.30 -27.21
N SER A 223 -59.12 -13.26 -27.13
CA SER A 223 -58.82 -11.94 -27.67
C SER A 223 -57.68 -11.29 -26.89
N ASN A 224 -56.85 -10.49 -27.56
CA ASN A 224 -56.18 -9.38 -26.90
C ASN A 224 -56.04 -8.20 -27.87
N ARG A 225 -57.07 -7.34 -27.95
CA ARG A 225 -57.07 -6.16 -28.85
C ARG A 225 -57.88 -4.97 -28.32
N GLN A 226 -57.31 -4.24 -27.36
CA GLN A 226 -57.67 -2.86 -26.97
C GLN A 226 -56.47 -2.25 -26.21
N GLY A 227 -56.22 -0.94 -26.20
CA GLY A 227 -56.91 0.19 -26.84
C GLY A 227 -55.95 1.40 -26.98
N ARG A 228 -56.36 2.48 -27.66
CA ARG A 228 -55.47 3.57 -28.12
C ARG A 228 -55.95 4.97 -27.72
N THR A 229 -55.09 5.70 -27.01
CA THR A 229 -55.05 7.18 -26.91
C THR A 229 -53.65 7.59 -26.41
N GLN A 230 -53.06 8.75 -26.72
CA GLN A 230 -53.56 9.95 -27.43
C GLN A 230 -52.43 10.60 -28.28
N ARG A 231 -52.77 11.60 -29.11
CA ARG A 231 -51.86 12.41 -29.99
C ARG A 231 -51.76 13.86 -29.41
N PRO A 232 -51.09 14.88 -30.01
CA PRO A 232 -50.55 15.07 -31.37
C PRO A 232 -49.09 14.53 -31.51
N SER A 233 -48.28 14.73 -32.56
CA SER A 233 -48.41 15.49 -33.83
C SER A 233 -48.15 14.57 -35.07
N SER A 234 -47.43 14.84 -36.17
CA SER A 234 -46.43 15.88 -36.56
C SER A 234 -46.40 16.06 -38.09
N GLU A 235 -45.74 17.11 -38.57
CA GLU A 235 -45.58 17.51 -39.99
C GLU A 235 -44.05 17.59 -40.31
N ILE A 236 -43.44 17.03 -41.37
CA ILE A 236 -43.63 17.02 -42.86
C ILE A 236 -42.67 18.04 -43.55
N PRO A 237 -42.00 17.74 -44.70
CA PRO A 237 -41.69 16.45 -45.38
C PRO A 237 -40.27 16.34 -46.04
N GLY A 238 -40.02 15.23 -46.76
CA GLY A 238 -39.26 15.19 -48.04
C GLY A 238 -38.00 14.29 -48.08
N GLU A 239 -37.50 13.82 -49.24
CA GLU A 239 -38.09 13.39 -50.54
C GLU A 239 -37.02 12.69 -51.41
N GLY A 240 -37.37 11.67 -52.20
CA GLY A 240 -36.61 11.20 -53.39
C GLY A 240 -35.54 10.09 -53.22
N GLY A 241 -35.26 9.35 -54.31
CA GLY A 241 -34.06 8.49 -54.47
C GLY A 241 -34.32 7.01 -54.87
N THR A 242 -34.36 6.72 -56.18
CA THR A 242 -34.73 5.41 -56.76
C THR A 242 -33.56 4.41 -56.98
N GLU A 243 -33.88 3.11 -56.86
CA GLU A 243 -33.38 1.97 -57.67
C GLU A 243 -31.97 1.32 -57.53
N GLU A 244 -31.92 0.10 -58.08
CA GLU A 244 -31.02 -1.07 -57.96
C GLU A 244 -29.83 -1.07 -58.99
N PRO A 245 -28.95 -2.11 -59.16
CA PRO A 245 -29.07 -3.54 -58.79
C PRO A 245 -27.81 -4.30 -58.26
N GLU A 246 -28.03 -5.61 -58.00
CA GLU A 246 -27.09 -6.73 -57.73
C GLU A 246 -26.13 -7.04 -58.93
N PRO A 247 -25.10 -7.93 -58.85
CA PRO A 247 -25.27 -9.37 -58.54
C PRO A 247 -24.19 -10.08 -57.69
N SER A 248 -24.63 -11.13 -56.99
CA SER A 248 -23.81 -12.09 -56.23
C SER A 248 -23.23 -13.24 -57.08
N ARG A 249 -22.22 -13.95 -56.53
CA ARG A 249 -22.01 -15.39 -56.77
C ARG A 249 -21.23 -16.10 -55.65
N ARG A 250 -21.15 -17.43 -55.74
CA ARG A 250 -21.11 -18.36 -54.58
C ARG A 250 -19.91 -19.33 -54.60
N ARG A 251 -19.39 -19.62 -53.40
CA ARG A 251 -19.11 -20.98 -52.84
C ARG A 251 -17.94 -21.82 -53.39
N SER A 252 -16.96 -22.10 -52.51
CA SER A 252 -16.31 -23.43 -52.37
C SER A 252 -15.63 -23.63 -50.99
N ARG A 253 -15.29 -24.89 -50.69
CA ARG A 253 -14.58 -25.52 -49.53
C ARG A 253 -13.79 -26.72 -50.13
N PRO A 254 -12.77 -27.39 -49.52
CA PRO A 254 -12.86 -28.01 -48.17
C PRO A 254 -11.53 -28.19 -47.37
N VAL A 255 -11.61 -28.89 -46.21
CA VAL A 255 -10.53 -29.40 -45.29
C VAL A 255 -9.56 -28.34 -44.69
N GLU A 256 -8.67 -28.57 -43.72
CA GLU A 256 -8.30 -29.71 -42.82
C GLU A 256 -8.34 -29.23 -41.33
N GLU A 257 -8.44 -30.00 -40.23
CA GLU A 257 -8.56 -31.45 -39.93
C GLU A 257 -7.32 -32.20 -39.34
N SER A 258 -6.84 -31.81 -38.12
CA SER A 258 -5.98 -32.64 -37.24
C SER A 258 -6.36 -32.52 -35.74
N GLU A 259 -6.55 -33.65 -35.04
CA GLU A 259 -6.75 -33.70 -33.58
C GLU A 259 -5.43 -33.98 -32.84
N GLU A 260 -5.20 -33.37 -31.68
CA GLU A 260 -4.43 -34.02 -30.61
C GLU A 260 -5.13 -33.87 -29.25
N ASN A 261 -5.23 -34.98 -28.51
CA ASN A 261 -6.10 -35.12 -27.35
C ASN A 261 -5.30 -35.17 -26.04
N LYS A 262 -5.50 -34.19 -25.14
CA LYS A 262 -5.02 -34.22 -23.75
C LYS A 262 -6.05 -33.75 -22.72
N LYS A 263 -7.16 -34.48 -22.69
CA LYS A 263 -8.16 -34.46 -21.62
C LYS A 263 -7.57 -34.99 -20.30
N CYS A 264 -7.10 -34.12 -19.39
CA CYS A 264 -7.34 -34.25 -17.93
C CYS A 264 -6.76 -33.08 -17.10
N CYS A 265 -7.61 -32.19 -16.56
CA CYS A 265 -7.41 -31.63 -15.21
C CYS A 265 -8.74 -31.15 -14.57
N SER A 266 -9.83 -31.89 -14.80
CA SER A 266 -11.14 -31.58 -14.22
C SER A 266 -11.22 -32.01 -12.75
N LYS A 267 -10.41 -31.37 -11.88
CA LYS A 267 -10.55 -31.44 -10.41
C LYS A 267 -9.79 -30.41 -9.56
N CYS A 268 -9.27 -29.31 -10.13
CA CYS A 268 -8.99 -28.10 -9.34
C CYS A 268 -10.29 -27.32 -9.07
N VAL A 269 -11.22 -27.93 -8.33
CA VAL A 269 -12.33 -27.22 -7.70
C VAL A 269 -11.77 -26.50 -6.48
N CYS A 270 -11.11 -25.36 -6.72
CA CYS A 270 -10.91 -24.37 -5.68
C CYS A 270 -12.30 -23.97 -5.18
N LYS A 271 -12.69 -24.44 -3.99
CA LYS A 271 -13.93 -23.98 -3.35
C LYS A 271 -13.84 -22.46 -3.27
N PRO A 272 -14.82 -21.72 -3.83
CA PRO A 272 -14.72 -20.27 -3.89
C PRO A 272 -14.72 -19.72 -2.46
N ILE A 273 -13.61 -19.13 -2.06
CA ILE A 273 -13.52 -18.40 -0.80
C ILE A 273 -14.47 -17.21 -0.93
N ASP A 274 -15.40 -17.06 0.02
CA ASP A 274 -16.37 -15.97 -0.05
C ASP A 274 -15.70 -14.63 0.22
N ALA A 275 -16.14 -13.55 -0.41
CA ALA A 275 -15.49 -12.24 -0.25
C ALA A 275 -15.49 -11.80 1.23
N ASP A 276 -16.63 -12.00 1.90
CA ASP A 276 -16.81 -11.73 3.33
C ASP A 276 -15.88 -12.60 4.21
N THR A 277 -15.46 -13.79 3.75
CA THR A 277 -14.48 -14.64 4.46
C THR A 277 -13.05 -14.09 4.34
N ILE A 278 -12.71 -13.45 3.22
CA ILE A 278 -11.41 -12.79 3.02
C ILE A 278 -11.33 -11.55 3.94
N ASP A 279 -12.33 -10.67 3.91
CA ASP A 279 -12.44 -9.52 4.83
C ASP A 279 -12.33 -9.99 6.31
N ILE A 280 -13.01 -11.08 6.69
CA ILE A 280 -12.95 -11.63 8.06
C ILE A 280 -11.54 -12.08 8.45
N TYR A 281 -10.81 -12.77 7.57
CA TYR A 281 -9.44 -13.20 7.86
C TYR A 281 -8.47 -12.00 7.92
N ALA A 282 -8.62 -11.05 6.98
CA ALA A 282 -7.82 -9.82 6.93
C ALA A 282 -7.95 -8.99 8.21
N ARG A 283 -9.17 -8.81 8.74
CA ARG A 283 -9.45 -8.08 10.00
C ARG A 283 -8.68 -8.60 11.21
N ALA A 284 -8.33 -9.88 11.27
CA ALA A 284 -7.54 -10.46 12.37
C ALA A 284 -6.04 -10.46 12.05
N VAL A 285 -5.66 -10.84 10.83
CA VAL A 285 -4.26 -11.09 10.47
C VAL A 285 -3.47 -9.80 10.25
N PHE A 286 -4.05 -8.75 9.66
CA PHE A 286 -3.34 -7.49 9.44
C PHE A 286 -2.93 -6.81 10.77
N PRO A 287 -3.83 -6.61 11.76
CA PRO A 287 -3.44 -6.04 13.05
C PRO A 287 -2.45 -6.91 13.83
N PHE A 288 -2.63 -8.24 13.81
CA PHE A 288 -1.73 -9.17 14.51
C PHE A 288 -0.31 -9.15 13.92
N THR A 289 -0.19 -9.27 12.59
CA THR A 289 1.13 -9.26 11.91
C THR A 289 1.79 -7.89 12.02
N PHE A 290 1.05 -6.79 11.93
CA PHE A 290 1.60 -5.45 12.17
C PHE A 290 2.08 -5.28 13.63
N ALA A 291 1.36 -5.78 14.62
CA ALA A 291 1.78 -5.75 16.02
C ALA A 291 3.07 -6.54 16.25
N VAL A 292 3.17 -7.77 15.71
CA VAL A 292 4.39 -8.60 15.79
C VAL A 292 5.58 -7.90 15.12
N VAL A 293 5.40 -7.35 13.91
CA VAL A 293 6.47 -6.62 13.21
C VAL A 293 6.88 -5.35 13.96
N ASN A 294 5.94 -4.64 14.60
CA ASN A 294 6.29 -3.51 15.48
C ASN A 294 7.12 -3.95 16.68
N VAL A 295 6.75 -5.02 17.38
CA VAL A 295 7.54 -5.53 18.51
C VAL A 295 8.96 -5.90 18.08
N ILE A 296 9.10 -6.60 16.94
CA ILE A 296 10.42 -6.95 16.37
C ILE A 296 11.21 -5.68 16.01
N TYR A 297 10.60 -4.71 15.34
CA TYR A 297 11.23 -3.44 14.97
C TYR A 297 11.72 -2.66 16.21
N TRP A 298 10.85 -2.48 17.21
CA TRP A 298 11.22 -1.74 18.42
C TRP A 298 12.32 -2.44 19.20
N VAL A 299 12.31 -3.77 19.32
CA VAL A 299 13.42 -4.51 19.95
C VAL A 299 14.72 -4.34 19.14
N ALA A 300 14.68 -4.49 17.81
CA ALA A 300 15.87 -4.43 16.96
C ALA A 300 16.53 -3.04 16.85
N TYR A 301 15.79 -1.96 17.10
CA TYR A 301 16.28 -0.58 17.02
C TYR A 301 16.36 0.15 18.38
N THR A 302 15.94 -0.46 19.49
CA THR A 302 16.15 0.08 20.85
C THR A 302 17.17 -0.68 21.70
N MET A 303 17.53 -1.90 21.29
CA MET A 303 18.80 -2.55 21.61
C MET A 303 19.91 -2.07 20.65
#